data_AF-A0A2M7SS85-F1
#
_entry.id   AF-A0A2M7SS85-F1
#
_cell.length_a   1.000
_cell.length_b   1.000
_cell.length_c   1.000
_cell.angle_alpha   90.00
_cell.angle_beta   90.00
_cell.angle_gamma   90.00
#
_symmetry.space_group_name_H-M   'P 1'
#
loop_
_entity.id
_entity.type
_entity.pdbx_description
1 polymer ?
#
loop_
_entity_poly.entity_id
_entity_poly.type
_entity_poly.pdbx_seq_one_letter_code
_entity_poly.pdbx_strand_id
1 'polypeptide(L)'
;MPNPKAQTVILSDQERQALEKLVKQHRTSQQIALRARIVLAATEGKPSVQIAKENQVTHDTVRLWRNRWVNLQSIPLDDLGAVDRLQDAPRPGAPSQITADQRCQIEALACEKPEESGRPITHWTAREIADELKKRKIVEKISPRHAARLFKRC
;
A
#
# COMPACT_ATOMS: atom_id res chain seq x y z
N MET A 1 -7.54 21.62 -16.35
CA MET A 1 -6.41 21.83 -15.40
C MET A 1 -5.10 21.57 -16.12
N PRO A 2 -4.04 22.36 -15.94
CA PRO A 2 -2.74 22.06 -16.56
C PRO A 2 -2.22 20.75 -15.98
N ASN A 3 -1.89 19.78 -16.84
CA ASN A 3 -1.31 18.52 -16.40
C ASN A 3 0.12 18.80 -15.88
N PRO A 4 0.44 18.56 -14.59
CA PRO A 4 1.76 18.90 -14.07
C PRO A 4 2.83 18.13 -14.85
N LYS A 5 3.88 18.83 -15.28
CA LYS A 5 4.95 18.25 -16.10
C LYS A 5 5.65 17.13 -15.33
N ALA A 6 5.95 16.03 -16.01
CA ALA A 6 6.78 14.96 -15.45
C ALA A 6 8.21 15.48 -15.21
N GLN A 7 8.84 15.06 -14.12
CA GLN A 7 10.21 15.46 -13.80
C GLN A 7 11.21 14.95 -14.85
N THR A 8 12.30 15.69 -15.05
CA THR A 8 13.43 15.28 -15.89
C THR A 8 14.19 14.16 -15.20
N VAL A 9 14.46 13.07 -15.92
CA VAL A 9 15.20 11.92 -15.39
C VAL A 9 16.64 12.03 -15.86
N ILE A 10 17.58 12.12 -14.94
CA ILE A 10 19.02 12.06 -15.19
C ILE A 10 19.51 10.82 -14.45
N LEU A 11 20.20 9.90 -15.12
CA LEU A 11 20.70 8.66 -14.51
C LEU A 11 22.22 8.71 -14.38
N SER A 12 22.74 8.16 -13.30
CA SER A 12 24.17 7.78 -13.24
C SER A 12 24.44 6.56 -14.13
N ASP A 13 25.71 6.30 -14.45
CA ASP A 13 26.10 5.11 -15.21
C ASP A 13 25.68 3.82 -14.52
N GLN A 14 25.80 3.77 -13.18
CA GLN A 14 25.38 2.62 -12.38
C GLN A 14 23.87 2.39 -12.47
N GLU A 15 23.07 3.46 -12.39
CA GLU A 15 21.61 3.39 -12.52
C GLU A 15 21.17 2.95 -13.92
N ARG A 16 21.82 3.51 -14.96
CA ARG A 16 21.58 3.12 -16.34
C ARG A 16 21.88 1.64 -16.54
N GLN A 17 23.05 1.16 -16.10
CA GLN A 17 23.43 -0.26 -16.20
C GLN A 17 22.45 -1.17 -15.45
N ALA A 18 22.01 -0.78 -14.25
CA ALA A 18 21.04 -1.54 -13.46
C ALA A 18 19.70 -1.67 -14.22
N LEU A 19 19.18 -0.57 -14.77
CA LEU A 19 17.93 -0.58 -15.53
C LEU A 19 18.04 -1.38 -16.84
N GLU A 20 19.14 -1.23 -17.58
CA GLU A 20 19.37 -1.99 -18.81
C GLU A 20 19.47 -3.49 -18.54
N LYS A 21 20.11 -3.89 -17.43
CA LYS A 21 20.16 -5.27 -16.98
C LYS A 21 18.76 -5.82 -16.72
N LEU A 22 17.89 -5.05 -16.04
CA LEU A 22 16.51 -5.46 -15.78
C LEU A 22 15.70 -5.65 -17.06
N VAL A 23 15.88 -4.79 -18.06
CA VAL A 23 15.19 -4.91 -19.36
C VAL A 23 15.66 -6.13 -20.16
N LYS A 24 16.96 -6.44 -20.13
CA LYS A 24 17.56 -7.56 -20.89
C LYS A 24 17.34 -8.92 -20.23
N GLN A 25 17.17 -8.96 -18.91
CA GLN A 25 17.11 -10.21 -18.16
C GLN A 25 15.77 -10.94 -18.34
N HIS A 26 15.84 -12.20 -18.80
CA HIS A 26 14.65 -13.03 -19.08
C HIS A 26 13.75 -13.33 -17.87
N ARG A 27 14.31 -13.31 -16.65
CA ARG A 27 13.56 -13.62 -15.42
C ARG A 27 12.87 -12.38 -14.81
N THR A 28 13.12 -11.19 -15.33
CA THR A 28 12.47 -9.97 -14.83
C THR A 28 10.98 -10.01 -15.14
N SER A 29 10.14 -9.63 -14.18
CA SER A 29 8.71 -9.50 -14.45
C SER A 29 8.47 -8.46 -15.55
N GLN A 30 7.52 -8.74 -16.44
CA GLN A 30 7.24 -7.85 -17.56
C GLN A 30 6.90 -6.42 -17.12
N GLN A 31 6.25 -6.28 -15.96
CA GLN A 31 5.92 -4.97 -15.38
C GLN A 31 7.19 -4.20 -14.98
N ILE A 32 8.16 -4.85 -14.31
CA ILE A 32 9.41 -4.19 -13.94
C ILE A 32 10.20 -3.80 -15.18
N ALA A 33 10.29 -4.70 -16.18
CA ALA A 33 10.96 -4.39 -17.45
C ALA A 33 10.30 -3.22 -18.19
N LEU A 34 8.97 -3.17 -18.24
CA LEU A 34 8.22 -2.05 -18.81
C LEU A 34 8.53 -0.73 -18.10
N ARG A 35 8.52 -0.73 -16.77
CA ARG A 35 8.79 0.47 -15.95
C ARG A 35 10.24 0.93 -16.13
N ALA A 36 11.19 0.00 -16.23
CA ALA A 36 12.59 0.30 -16.54
C ALA A 36 12.75 0.93 -17.93
N ARG A 37 12.06 0.41 -18.96
CA ARG A 37 12.04 1.02 -20.31
C ARG A 37 11.51 2.45 -20.30
N ILE A 38 10.45 2.71 -19.53
CA ILE A 38 9.88 4.06 -19.37
C ILE A 38 10.92 5.02 -18.79
N VAL A 39 11.64 4.61 -17.74
CA VAL A 39 12.67 5.44 -17.08
C VAL A 39 13.86 5.68 -18.02
N LEU A 40 14.34 4.64 -18.70
CA LEU A 40 15.43 4.76 -19.69
C LEU A 40 15.05 5.71 -20.83
N ALA A 41 13.87 5.54 -21.43
CA ALA A 41 13.39 6.42 -22.50
C ALA A 41 13.21 7.88 -22.05
N ALA A 42 12.93 8.11 -20.76
CA ALA A 42 12.81 9.46 -20.21
C ALA A 42 14.16 10.21 -20.13
N THR A 43 15.29 9.50 -20.13
CA THR A 43 16.63 10.13 -20.17
C THR A 43 16.99 10.72 -21.53
N GLU A 44 16.38 10.22 -22.59
CA GLU A 44 16.63 10.65 -23.97
C GLU A 44 15.92 11.97 -24.33
N GLY A 45 15.35 12.66 -23.33
CA GLY A 45 14.58 13.90 -23.54
C GLY A 45 13.22 13.68 -24.20
N LYS A 46 12.79 12.42 -24.41
CA LYS A 46 11.53 12.10 -25.06
C LYS A 46 10.32 12.63 -24.26
N PRO A 47 9.32 13.23 -24.95
CA PRO A 47 8.11 13.67 -24.29
C PRO A 47 7.30 12.46 -23.79
N SER A 48 6.66 12.59 -22.62
CA SER A 48 5.91 11.49 -22.00
C SER A 48 4.81 10.90 -22.91
N VAL A 49 4.23 11.72 -23.80
CA VAL A 49 3.24 11.27 -24.80
C VAL A 49 3.84 10.29 -25.81
N GLN A 50 5.08 10.53 -26.25
CA GLN A 50 5.77 9.64 -27.17
C GLN A 50 6.15 8.33 -26.48
N ILE A 51 6.72 8.41 -25.27
CA ILE A 51 7.07 7.23 -24.46
C ILE A 51 5.83 6.36 -24.21
N ALA A 52 4.69 6.99 -23.94
CA ALA A 52 3.42 6.31 -23.72
C ALA A 52 2.94 5.54 -24.96
N LYS A 53 3.02 6.15 -26.16
CA LYS A 53 2.69 5.49 -27.42
C LYS A 53 3.62 4.30 -27.72
N GLU A 54 4.93 4.50 -27.60
CA GLU A 54 5.94 3.46 -27.85
C GLU A 54 5.77 2.25 -26.93
N ASN A 55 5.36 2.48 -25.67
CA ASN A 55 5.19 1.42 -24.67
C ASN A 55 3.74 0.95 -24.50
N GLN A 56 2.79 1.47 -25.29
CA GLN A 56 1.36 1.14 -25.21
C GLN A 56 0.76 1.31 -23.79
N VAL A 57 1.15 2.39 -23.09
CA VAL A 57 0.66 2.73 -21.75
C VAL A 57 0.01 4.11 -21.74
N THR A 58 -0.65 4.46 -20.65
CA THR A 58 -1.20 5.80 -20.46
C THR A 58 -0.10 6.82 -20.16
N HIS A 59 -0.34 8.08 -20.53
CA HIS A 59 0.53 9.20 -20.15
C HIS A 59 0.78 9.26 -18.63
N ASP A 60 -0.26 9.01 -17.83
CA ASP A 60 -0.17 9.04 -16.38
C ASP A 60 0.71 7.93 -15.81
N THR A 61 0.75 6.77 -16.48
CA THR A 61 1.69 5.68 -16.12
C THR A 61 3.13 6.13 -16.33
N VAL A 62 3.44 6.76 -17.47
CA VAL A 62 4.79 7.30 -17.74
C VAL A 62 5.18 8.34 -16.71
N ARG A 63 4.26 9.26 -16.40
CA ARG A 63 4.48 10.31 -15.41
C ARG A 63 4.71 9.75 -14.01
N LEU A 64 3.93 8.75 -13.60
CA LEU A 64 4.07 8.07 -12.32
C LEU A 64 5.48 7.51 -12.15
N TRP A 65 5.96 6.72 -13.12
CA TRP A 65 7.25 6.05 -13.00
C TRP A 65 8.44 6.99 -13.11
N ARG A 66 8.34 8.05 -13.93
CA ARG A 66 9.36 9.12 -13.96
C ARG A 66 9.49 9.80 -12.61
N ASN A 67 8.38 10.29 -12.06
CA ASN A 67 8.38 11.00 -10.79
C ASN A 67 8.81 10.09 -9.64
N ARG A 68 8.34 8.84 -9.63
CA ARG A 68 8.73 7.87 -8.61
C ARG A 68 10.22 7.58 -8.63
N TRP A 69 10.80 7.41 -9.82
CA TRP A 69 12.25 7.19 -9.96
C TRP A 69 13.04 8.36 -9.39
N VAL A 70 12.74 9.59 -9.81
CA VAL A 70 13.42 10.80 -9.35
C VAL A 70 13.26 10.99 -7.84
N ASN A 71 12.07 10.77 -7.29
CA ASN A 71 11.81 10.89 -5.85
C ASN A 71 12.58 9.87 -5.00
N LEU A 72 12.91 8.70 -5.55
CA LEU A 72 13.67 7.65 -4.85
C LEU A 72 15.17 7.70 -5.19
N GLN A 73 15.58 8.57 -6.10
CA GLN A 73 16.96 8.67 -6.58
C GLN A 73 17.93 9.16 -5.50
N SER A 74 17.43 9.90 -4.50
CA SER A 74 18.23 10.38 -3.37
C SER A 74 18.73 9.24 -2.46
N ILE A 75 18.12 8.06 -2.53
CA ILE A 75 18.56 6.88 -1.79
C ILE A 75 19.62 6.16 -2.65
N PRO A 76 20.76 5.70 -2.10
CA PRO A 76 21.74 4.91 -2.86
C PRO A 76 21.14 3.62 -3.44
N LEU A 77 21.72 3.10 -4.53
CA LEU A 77 21.28 1.82 -5.11
C LEU A 77 21.54 0.62 -4.19
N ASP A 78 22.57 0.72 -3.33
CA ASP A 78 22.92 -0.33 -2.36
C ASP A 78 21.87 -0.45 -1.24
N ASP A 79 21.24 0.67 -0.86
CA ASP A 79 20.17 0.70 0.15
C ASP A 79 18.80 0.39 -0.44
N LEU A 80 18.53 0.89 -1.66
CA LEU A 80 17.28 0.67 -2.38
C LEU A 80 17.55 0.35 -3.84
N GLY A 81 17.49 -0.94 -4.15
CA GLY A 81 17.79 -1.49 -5.46
C GLY A 81 16.86 -0.98 -6.56
N ALA A 82 17.32 -1.08 -7.80
CA ALA A 82 16.54 -0.63 -8.97
C ALA A 82 15.19 -1.36 -9.09
N VAL A 83 15.10 -2.63 -8.69
CA VAL A 83 13.84 -3.38 -8.67
C VAL A 83 12.88 -2.76 -7.67
N ASP A 84 13.32 -2.48 -6.46
CA ASP A 84 12.48 -1.98 -5.36
C ASP A 84 11.92 -0.59 -5.66
N ARG A 85 12.72 0.28 -6.30
CA ARG A 85 12.25 1.57 -6.82
C ARG A 85 11.11 1.42 -7.84
N LEU A 86 11.16 0.35 -8.63
CA LEU A 86 10.20 0.03 -9.67
C LEU A 86 9.03 -0.84 -9.19
N GLN A 87 9.00 -1.27 -7.92
CA GLN A 87 7.84 -1.97 -7.36
C GLN A 87 6.71 -1.00 -7.03
N ASP A 88 5.49 -1.53 -6.91
CA ASP A 88 4.36 -0.73 -6.44
C ASP A 88 4.57 -0.32 -4.98
N ALA A 89 4.09 0.87 -4.61
CA ALA A 89 4.07 1.24 -3.20
C ALA A 89 3.14 0.28 -2.44
N PRO A 90 3.45 -0.06 -1.17
CA PRO A 90 2.52 -0.74 -0.30
C PRO A 90 1.18 -0.02 -0.35
N ARG A 91 0.11 -0.75 -0.68
CA ARG A 91 -1.22 -0.15 -0.72
C ARG A 91 -1.60 0.22 0.71
N PRO A 92 -2.03 1.45 0.99
CA PRO A 92 -2.35 1.89 2.35
C PRO A 92 -3.52 1.12 2.99
N GLY A 93 -4.19 0.24 2.23
CA GLY A 93 -5.36 -0.49 2.70
C GLY A 93 -6.56 0.43 2.88
N ALA A 94 -7.68 -0.13 3.33
CA ALA A 94 -8.77 0.67 3.85
C ALA A 94 -8.37 1.21 5.23
N PRO A 95 -8.70 2.47 5.57
CA PRO A 95 -8.44 2.99 6.90
C PRO A 95 -9.12 2.12 7.96
N SER A 96 -8.45 1.92 9.10
CA SER A 96 -9.06 1.17 10.21
C SER A 96 -10.30 1.91 10.69
N GLN A 97 -11.45 1.24 10.68
CA GLN A 97 -12.70 1.78 11.22
C GLN A 97 -12.76 1.72 12.75
N ILE A 98 -11.81 1.02 13.38
CA ILE A 98 -11.70 0.89 14.83
C ILE A 98 -10.43 1.61 15.26
N THR A 99 -10.60 2.60 16.11
CA THR A 99 -9.51 3.40 16.69
C THR A 99 -8.73 2.60 17.74
N ALA A 100 -7.54 3.08 18.10
CA ALA A 100 -6.73 2.43 19.13
C ALA A 100 -7.43 2.41 20.50
N ASP A 101 -8.12 3.49 20.87
CA ASP A 101 -8.89 3.57 22.12
C ASP A 101 -10.04 2.56 22.16
N GLN A 102 -10.81 2.46 21.06
CA GLN A 102 -11.85 1.44 20.93
C GLN A 102 -11.28 0.03 21.03
N ARG A 103 -10.06 -0.22 20.51
CA ARG A 103 -9.39 -1.52 20.67
C ARG A 103 -9.06 -1.82 22.13
N CYS A 104 -8.52 -0.86 22.88
CA CYS A 104 -8.24 -1.05 24.30
C CYS A 104 -9.53 -1.38 25.08
N GLN A 105 -10.65 -0.72 24.77
CA GLN A 105 -11.94 -1.00 25.40
C GLN A 105 -12.49 -2.39 25.02
N ILE A 106 -12.27 -2.83 23.78
CA ILE A 106 -12.61 -4.19 23.32
C ILE A 106 -11.78 -5.24 24.06
N GLU A 107 -10.48 -5.01 24.20
CA GLU A 107 -9.54 -5.88 24.93
C GLU A 107 -9.92 -5.97 26.42
N ALA A 108 -10.28 -4.86 27.06
CA ALA A 108 -10.78 -4.85 28.42
C ALA A 108 -12.07 -5.67 28.57
N LEU A 109 -13.05 -5.50 27.67
CA LEU A 109 -14.27 -6.29 27.67
C LEU A 109 -14.01 -7.79 27.50
N ALA A 110 -12.99 -8.17 26.71
CA ALA A 110 -12.62 -9.57 26.53
C ALA A 110 -12.07 -10.23 27.80
N CYS A 111 -11.48 -9.44 28.71
CA CYS A 111 -10.99 -9.90 30.00
C CYS A 111 -12.10 -10.00 31.07
N GLU A 112 -13.23 -9.30 30.88
CA GLU A 112 -14.38 -9.35 31.79
C GLU A 112 -15.19 -10.64 31.59
N LYS A 113 -15.82 -11.15 32.66
CA LYS A 113 -16.78 -12.25 32.53
C LYS A 113 -18.12 -11.71 32.04
N PRO A 114 -18.86 -12.44 31.18
CA PRO A 114 -20.19 -11.99 30.75
C PRO A 114 -21.17 -11.75 31.92
N GLU A 115 -21.01 -12.49 33.02
CA GLU A 115 -21.75 -12.32 34.27
C GLU A 115 -21.57 -10.92 34.87
N GLU A 116 -20.37 -10.35 34.79
CA GLU A 116 -20.06 -8.98 35.25
C GLU A 116 -20.77 -7.91 34.39
N SER A 117 -21.12 -8.27 33.15
CA SER A 117 -21.95 -7.46 32.26
C SER A 117 -23.46 -7.72 32.40
N GLY A 118 -23.87 -8.52 33.38
CA GLY A 118 -25.27 -8.86 33.65
C GLY A 118 -25.89 -9.84 32.64
N ARG A 119 -25.07 -10.64 31.95
CA ARG A 119 -25.55 -11.63 30.96
C ARG A 119 -25.55 -13.04 31.56
N PRO A 120 -26.63 -13.83 31.38
CA PRO A 120 -26.74 -15.19 31.92
C PRO A 120 -26.00 -16.20 31.04
N ILE A 121 -24.72 -15.92 30.72
CA ILE A 121 -23.86 -16.80 29.91
C ILE A 121 -22.49 -16.92 30.57
N THR A 122 -21.84 -18.06 30.39
CA THR A 122 -20.51 -18.32 30.98
C THR A 122 -19.36 -17.91 30.07
N HIS A 123 -19.61 -17.77 28.76
CA HIS A 123 -18.60 -17.41 27.76
C HIS A 123 -19.17 -16.38 26.78
N TRP A 124 -18.33 -15.45 26.35
CA TRP A 124 -18.67 -14.48 25.33
C TRP A 124 -19.00 -15.15 23.99
N THR A 125 -20.23 -14.96 23.52
CA THR A 125 -20.59 -15.35 22.14
C THR A 125 -20.43 -14.16 21.19
N ALA A 126 -20.23 -14.44 19.90
CA ALA A 126 -20.07 -13.42 18.87
C ALA A 126 -21.19 -12.36 18.85
N ARG A 127 -22.44 -12.77 19.12
CA ARG A 127 -23.59 -11.87 19.16
C ARG A 127 -23.56 -10.99 20.41
N GLU A 128 -23.33 -11.60 21.55
CA GLU A 128 -23.28 -10.94 22.86
C GLU A 128 -22.17 -9.88 22.91
N ILE A 129 -20.99 -10.19 22.34
CA ILE A 129 -19.90 -9.23 22.21
C ILE A 129 -20.35 -8.04 21.37
N ALA A 130 -20.92 -8.28 20.18
CA ALA A 130 -21.37 -7.20 19.31
C ALA A 130 -22.42 -6.31 19.99
N ASP A 131 -23.33 -6.92 20.76
CA ASP A 131 -24.37 -6.20 21.49
C ASP A 131 -23.79 -5.39 22.66
N GLU A 132 -22.82 -5.92 23.41
CA GLU A 132 -22.13 -5.15 24.46
C GLU A 132 -21.30 -4.00 23.90
N LEU A 133 -20.57 -4.22 22.81
CA LEU A 133 -19.80 -3.14 22.17
C LEU A 133 -20.70 -2.00 21.68
N LYS A 134 -21.91 -2.31 21.21
CA LYS A 134 -22.92 -1.29 20.86
C LYS A 134 -23.54 -0.64 22.11
N LYS A 135 -23.90 -1.43 23.12
CA LYS A 135 -24.54 -0.97 24.37
C LYS A 135 -23.64 0.01 25.13
N ARG A 136 -22.34 -0.30 25.23
CA ARG A 136 -21.32 0.57 25.84
C ARG A 136 -20.90 1.74 24.93
N LYS A 137 -21.48 1.85 23.72
CA LYS A 137 -21.17 2.87 22.70
C LYS A 137 -19.70 2.89 22.28
N ILE A 138 -19.02 1.75 22.38
CA ILE A 138 -17.63 1.59 21.92
C ILE A 138 -17.60 1.64 20.39
N VAL A 139 -18.57 1.00 19.72
CA VAL A 139 -18.72 1.05 18.26
C VAL A 139 -20.18 1.27 17.87
N GLU A 140 -20.44 2.06 16.83
CA GLU A 140 -21.81 2.33 16.37
C GLU A 140 -22.44 1.12 15.67
N LYS A 141 -21.66 0.45 14.82
CA LYS A 141 -22.12 -0.69 14.02
C LYS A 141 -21.01 -1.72 13.89
N ILE A 142 -21.28 -2.95 14.33
CA ILE A 142 -20.38 -4.08 14.16
C ILE A 142 -21.18 -5.36 13.94
N SER A 143 -20.71 -6.22 13.03
CA SER A 143 -21.31 -7.54 12.85
C SER A 143 -20.78 -8.52 13.91
N PRO A 144 -21.56 -9.52 14.35
CA PRO A 144 -21.10 -10.54 15.29
C PRO A 144 -19.79 -11.22 14.87
N ARG A 145 -19.65 -11.52 13.56
CA ARG A 145 -18.42 -12.11 13.01
C ARG A 145 -17.21 -11.18 13.14
N HIS A 146 -17.40 -9.88 12.94
CA HIS A 146 -16.32 -8.91 13.11
C HIS A 146 -15.93 -8.77 14.57
N ALA A 147 -16.90 -8.66 15.48
CA ALA A 147 -16.69 -8.62 16.92
C ALA A 147 -15.87 -9.82 17.43
N ALA A 148 -16.28 -11.04 17.06
CA ALA A 148 -15.55 -12.25 17.42
C ALA A 148 -14.13 -12.31 16.84
N ARG A 149 -13.91 -11.75 15.64
CA ARG A 149 -12.56 -11.67 15.04
C ARG A 149 -11.64 -10.74 15.82
N LEU A 150 -12.16 -9.67 16.41
CA LEU A 150 -11.38 -8.74 17.22
C LEU A 150 -10.92 -9.41 18.51
N PHE A 151 -11.83 -10.12 19.20
CA PHE A 151 -11.53 -10.88 20.41
C PHE A 151 -10.49 -12.00 20.19
N LYS A 152 -10.46 -12.63 19.01
CA LYS A 152 -9.44 -13.65 18.67
C LYS A 152 -8.04 -13.09 18.44
N ARG A 153 -7.90 -11.77 18.33
CA ARG A 153 -6.62 -11.07 18.09
C ARG A 153 -6.12 -10.31 19.32
N CYS A 154 -6.87 -10.42 20.43
CA CYS A 154 -6.47 -9.95 21.75
C CYS A 154 -5.45 -10.90 22.37
#